data_AF-A0A948HID6-F1
#
_entry.id   AF-A0A948HID6-F1
#
_cell.length_a   1.000
_cell.length_b   1.000
_cell.length_c   1.000
_cell.angle_alpha   90.00
_cell.angle_beta   90.00
_cell.angle_gamma   90.00
#
_symmetry.space_group_name_H-M   'P 1'
#
loop_
_entity.id
_entity.type
_entity.pdbx_description
1 polymer ?
#
loop_
_entity_poly.entity_id
_entity_poly.type
_entity_poly.pdbx_seq_one_letter_code
_entity_poly.pdbx_strand_id
1 'polypeptide(L)'
;MNINIREKDDVAILDLEGNIDINASNFVETVGWVLTNKSKQIICNFESVNLIDYVGISLIAVIYKNVLNHNGIIKLCNVPSHVMKLFSIVGLDRVFEYHVTEDHAFKKIKEETHSGSPSEKPFRRRFTRIPLNTVIEYRQKFSDQAEFYSGKIINLSADGVFVAAQKLFSIGDSLTSRVHLLPEPGVIEVDTKVVWITDQEIQPDDFPGMGLEFYDLDAKTQEKIVLFVERHITHSA
;
A
#
# COMPACT_ATOMS: atom_id res chain seq x y z
N MET A 1 -24.83 13.20 -5.49
CA MET A 1 -24.83 11.77 -5.81
C MET A 1 -25.85 11.06 -4.94
N ASN A 2 -26.50 9.99 -5.42
CA ASN A 2 -27.39 9.15 -4.61
C ASN A 2 -26.62 7.93 -4.11
N ILE A 3 -26.90 7.51 -2.88
CA ILE A 3 -26.26 6.35 -2.25
C ILE A 3 -27.34 5.51 -1.58
N ASN A 4 -27.49 4.27 -2.02
CA ASN A 4 -28.33 3.30 -1.35
C ASN A 4 -27.44 2.32 -0.57
N ILE A 5 -27.77 2.08 0.71
CA ILE A 5 -26.99 1.21 1.58
C ILE A 5 -27.75 -0.10 1.76
N ARG A 6 -27.14 -1.20 1.34
CA ARG A 6 -27.57 -2.57 1.62
C ARG A 6 -26.61 -3.23 2.59
N GLU A 7 -27.06 -4.30 3.24
CA GLU A 7 -26.25 -5.07 4.18
C GLU A 7 -26.37 -6.56 3.86
N LYS A 8 -25.24 -7.25 3.88
CA LYS A 8 -25.15 -8.70 3.68
C LYS A 8 -24.02 -9.25 4.54
N ASP A 9 -24.34 -10.12 5.50
CA ASP A 9 -23.40 -10.78 6.41
C ASP A 9 -22.27 -9.88 6.96
N ASP A 10 -22.62 -8.77 7.65
CA ASP A 10 -21.65 -7.80 8.20
C ASP A 10 -20.81 -7.05 7.15
N VAL A 11 -21.24 -7.05 5.88
CA VAL A 11 -20.67 -6.22 4.82
C VAL A 11 -21.71 -5.18 4.39
N ALA A 12 -21.33 -3.91 4.44
CA ALA A 12 -22.14 -2.83 3.91
C ALA A 12 -21.87 -2.66 2.41
N ILE A 13 -22.93 -2.66 1.60
CA ILE A 13 -22.86 -2.48 0.16
C ILE A 13 -23.47 -1.12 -0.17
N LEU A 14 -22.69 -0.25 -0.80
CA LEU A 14 -23.05 1.12 -1.15
C LEU A 14 -23.26 1.16 -2.66
N ASP A 15 -24.51 1.17 -3.11
CA ASP A 15 -24.85 1.39 -4.51
C ASP A 15 -24.76 2.88 -4.81
N LEU A 16 -23.80 3.26 -5.65
CA LEU A 16 -23.52 4.65 -6.00
C LEU A 16 -24.15 5.01 -7.34
N GLU A 17 -24.92 6.10 -7.37
CA GLU A 17 -25.57 6.58 -8.58
C GLU A 17 -25.31 8.07 -8.81
N GLY A 18 -24.85 8.40 -10.01
CA GLY A 18 -24.61 9.77 -10.47
C GLY A 18 -23.12 10.10 -10.62
N ASN A 19 -22.75 11.34 -10.32
CA ASN A 19 -21.38 11.84 -10.47
C ASN A 19 -20.65 11.92 -9.12
N ILE A 20 -19.35 11.61 -9.12
CA ILE A 20 -18.46 11.85 -8.00
C ILE A 20 -17.68 13.13 -8.32
N ASP A 21 -18.20 14.26 -7.84
CA ASP A 21 -17.66 15.61 -8.01
C ASP A 21 -17.72 16.38 -6.68
N ILE A 22 -17.57 17.70 -6.71
CA ILE A 22 -17.66 18.56 -5.53
C ILE A 22 -18.96 18.40 -4.72
N ASN A 23 -20.06 17.94 -5.35
CA ASN A 23 -21.36 17.74 -4.71
C ASN A 23 -21.52 16.32 -4.12
N ALA A 24 -20.49 15.48 -4.17
CA ALA A 24 -20.49 14.12 -3.63
C ALA A 24 -19.93 14.04 -2.19
N SER A 25 -19.94 15.15 -1.43
CA SER A 25 -19.51 15.16 -0.02
C SER A 25 -20.29 14.17 0.84
N ASN A 26 -21.56 13.93 0.51
CA ASN A 26 -22.42 12.94 1.16
C ASN A 26 -21.84 11.52 1.10
N PHE A 27 -20.96 11.20 0.14
CA PHE A 27 -20.26 9.92 0.08
C PHE A 27 -19.28 9.75 1.24
N VAL A 28 -18.49 10.79 1.53
CA VAL A 28 -17.52 10.79 2.63
C VAL A 28 -18.24 10.60 3.96
N GLU A 29 -19.32 11.36 4.16
CA GLU A 29 -20.16 11.30 5.36
C GLU A 29 -20.81 9.92 5.52
N THR A 30 -21.37 9.38 4.43
CA THR A 30 -22.01 8.06 4.44
C THR A 30 -21.02 6.97 4.82
N VAL A 31 -19.83 6.95 4.21
CA VAL A 31 -18.79 5.98 4.56
C VAL A 31 -18.37 6.14 6.02
N GLY A 32 -18.16 7.36 6.51
CA GLY A 32 -17.80 7.61 7.91
C GLY A 32 -18.87 7.09 8.89
N TRP A 33 -20.15 7.30 8.56
CA TRP A 33 -21.25 6.79 9.36
C TRP A 33 -21.31 5.26 9.35
N VAL A 34 -21.15 4.62 8.18
CA VAL A 34 -21.13 3.16 8.03
C VAL A 34 -20.00 2.55 8.87
N LEU A 35 -18.79 3.10 8.79
CA LEU A 35 -17.63 2.63 9.55
C LEU A 35 -17.83 2.71 11.07
N THR A 36 -18.54 3.74 11.53
CA THR A 36 -18.75 3.98 12.95
C THR A 36 -19.90 3.15 13.52
N ASN A 37 -20.98 2.97 12.75
CA ASN A 37 -22.27 2.50 13.28
C ASN A 37 -22.77 1.19 12.67
N LYS A 38 -22.17 0.71 11.58
CA LYS A 38 -22.69 -0.43 10.80
C LYS A 38 -21.66 -1.52 10.59
N SER A 39 -20.65 -1.26 9.77
CA SER A 39 -19.67 -2.27 9.39
C SER A 39 -18.34 -1.64 9.03
N LYS A 40 -17.26 -2.37 9.32
CA LYS A 40 -15.89 -2.05 8.88
C LYS A 40 -15.58 -2.57 7.46
N GLN A 41 -16.48 -3.34 6.87
CA GLN A 41 -16.33 -3.98 5.58
C GLN A 41 -17.30 -3.32 4.59
N ILE A 42 -16.75 -2.66 3.57
CA ILE A 42 -17.52 -1.84 2.63
C ILE A 42 -17.26 -2.31 1.21
N ILE A 43 -18.33 -2.55 0.44
CA ILE A 43 -18.27 -2.71 -1.01
C ILE A 43 -18.97 -1.50 -1.62
N CYS A 44 -18.29 -0.79 -2.50
CA CYS A 44 -18.91 0.28 -3.28
C CYS A 44 -19.19 -0.22 -4.70
N ASN A 45 -20.47 -0.25 -5.08
CA ASN A 45 -20.91 -0.61 -6.41
C ASN A 45 -20.97 0.66 -7.29
N PHE A 46 -20.14 0.68 -8.33
CA PHE A 46 -19.95 1.83 -9.22
C PHE A 46 -20.77 1.74 -10.52
N GLU A 47 -21.62 0.72 -10.67
CA GLU A 47 -22.34 0.42 -11.91
C GLU A 47 -23.08 1.65 -12.49
N SER A 48 -23.69 2.46 -11.62
CA SER A 48 -24.45 3.66 -11.98
C SER A 48 -23.65 4.97 -11.80
N VAL A 49 -22.33 4.90 -11.69
CA VAL A 49 -21.45 6.08 -11.63
C VAL A 49 -21.13 6.56 -13.04
N ASN A 50 -21.57 7.77 -13.35
CA ASN A 50 -21.45 8.34 -14.69
C ASN A 50 -20.09 9.01 -14.93
N LEU A 51 -19.59 9.77 -13.95
CA LEU A 51 -18.39 10.57 -14.10
C LEU A 51 -17.69 10.79 -12.75
N ILE A 52 -16.37 10.92 -12.81
CA ILE A 52 -15.52 11.33 -11.69
C ILE A 52 -14.60 12.45 -12.20
N ASP A 53 -14.58 13.58 -11.49
CA ASP A 53 -13.69 14.71 -11.79
C ASP A 53 -12.49 14.76 -10.82
N TYR A 54 -11.65 15.79 -10.94
CA TYR A 54 -10.46 15.95 -10.09
C TYR A 54 -10.81 16.11 -8.60
N VAL A 55 -11.97 16.69 -8.28
CA VAL A 55 -12.46 16.83 -6.89
C VAL A 55 -12.93 15.47 -6.39
N GLY A 56 -13.64 14.71 -7.23
CA GLY A 56 -14.09 13.37 -6.93
C GLY A 56 -12.96 12.41 -6.60
N ILE A 57 -11.83 12.49 -7.33
CA ILE A 57 -10.61 11.73 -7.01
C ILE A 57 -10.10 12.06 -5.59
N SER A 58 -10.12 13.33 -5.21
CA SER A 58 -9.72 13.75 -3.86
C SER A 58 -10.67 13.22 -2.78
N LEU A 59 -11.98 13.22 -3.04
CA LEU A 59 -12.98 12.64 -2.14
C LEU A 59 -12.79 11.13 -1.96
N ILE A 60 -12.50 10.41 -3.04
CA ILE A 60 -12.19 8.97 -3.01
C ILE A 60 -10.94 8.68 -2.17
N ALA A 61 -9.90 9.51 -2.30
CA ALA A 61 -8.69 9.39 -1.47
C ALA A 61 -8.99 9.61 0.03
N VAL A 62 -9.84 10.59 0.36
CA VAL A 62 -10.29 10.84 1.74
C VAL A 62 -11.06 9.64 2.29
N ILE A 63 -11.99 9.08 1.50
CA ILE A 63 -12.75 7.88 1.84
C ILE A 63 -11.82 6.71 2.16
N TYR A 64 -10.86 6.44 1.28
CA TYR A 64 -9.89 5.37 1.49
C TYR A 64 -9.11 5.55 2.79
N LYS A 65 -8.58 6.76 3.04
CA LYS A 65 -7.86 7.07 4.28
C LYS A 65 -8.76 6.87 5.50
N ASN A 66 -10.03 7.27 5.41
CA ASN A 66 -10.99 7.11 6.50
C ASN A 66 -11.24 5.63 6.83
N VAL A 67 -11.46 4.78 5.81
CA VAL A 67 -11.61 3.34 5.98
C VAL A 67 -10.37 2.73 6.63
N LEU A 68 -9.17 3.08 6.16
CA LEU A 68 -7.92 2.59 6.73
C LEU A 68 -7.74 2.95 8.21
N ASN A 69 -8.11 4.18 8.59
CA ASN A 69 -8.02 4.65 9.97
C ASN A 69 -8.96 3.89 10.91
N HIS A 70 -10.06 3.35 10.38
CA HIS A 70 -11.01 2.51 11.14
C HIS A 70 -10.63 1.01 11.14
N ASN A 71 -9.43 0.68 10.60
CA ASN A 71 -9.01 -0.68 10.33
C ASN A 71 -10.02 -1.46 9.48
N GLY A 72 -10.73 -0.76 8.58
CA GLY A 72 -11.72 -1.32 7.70
C GLY A 72 -11.15 -1.79 6.36
N ILE A 73 -12.03 -2.45 5.59
CA ILE A 73 -11.77 -2.94 4.24
C ILE A 73 -12.77 -2.24 3.31
N ILE A 74 -12.27 -1.71 2.20
CA ILE A 74 -13.11 -1.16 1.12
C ILE A 74 -12.73 -1.80 -0.20
N LYS A 75 -13.72 -2.31 -0.93
CA LYS A 75 -13.56 -2.87 -2.28
C LYS A 75 -14.50 -2.20 -3.25
N LEU A 76 -14.09 -2.07 -4.50
CA LEU A 76 -14.89 -1.46 -5.57
C LEU A 76 -15.38 -2.56 -6.52
N CYS A 77 -16.65 -2.52 -6.93
CA CYS A 77 -17.17 -3.44 -7.94
C CYS A 77 -17.92 -2.72 -9.06
N ASN A 78 -18.09 -3.41 -10.19
CA ASN A 78 -18.80 -2.92 -11.38
C ASN A 78 -18.33 -1.53 -11.86
N VAL A 79 -17.03 -1.24 -11.72
CA VAL A 79 -16.50 0.07 -12.10
C VAL A 79 -16.53 0.24 -13.62
N PRO A 80 -17.21 1.27 -14.16
CA PRO A 80 -17.28 1.49 -15.58
C PRO A 80 -15.90 1.68 -16.23
N SER A 81 -15.75 1.21 -17.46
CA SER A 81 -14.44 1.18 -18.13
C SER A 81 -13.77 2.56 -18.28
N HIS A 82 -14.54 3.64 -18.43
CA HIS A 82 -14.02 5.00 -18.50
C HIS A 82 -13.50 5.48 -17.14
N VAL A 83 -14.16 5.10 -16.04
CA VAL A 83 -13.72 5.37 -14.68
C VAL A 83 -12.45 4.58 -14.35
N MET A 84 -12.38 3.30 -14.74
CA MET A 84 -11.18 2.48 -14.58
C MET A 84 -9.96 3.08 -15.28
N LYS A 85 -10.12 3.58 -16.52
CA LYS A 85 -9.05 4.27 -17.25
C LYS A 85 -8.57 5.50 -16.49
N LEU A 86 -9.49 6.31 -15.97
CA LEU A 86 -9.14 7.47 -15.17
C LEU A 86 -8.34 7.08 -13.92
N PHE A 87 -8.78 6.07 -13.17
CA PHE A 87 -8.07 5.56 -12.00
C PHE A 87 -6.67 5.06 -12.30
N SER A 88 -6.46 4.41 -13.45
CA SER A 88 -5.14 3.96 -13.85
C SER A 88 -4.19 5.13 -14.18
N ILE A 89 -4.70 6.19 -14.81
CA ILE A 89 -3.92 7.41 -15.08
C ILE A 89 -3.45 8.07 -13.78
N VAL A 90 -4.32 8.14 -12.77
CA VAL A 90 -4.00 8.76 -11.48
C VAL A 90 -3.38 7.80 -10.46
N GLY A 91 -3.15 6.53 -10.84
CA GLY A 91 -2.53 5.50 -9.99
C GLY A 91 -3.40 4.99 -8.84
N LEU A 92 -4.72 5.23 -8.85
CA LEU A 92 -5.66 4.68 -7.87
C LEU A 92 -5.89 3.17 -8.07
N ASP A 93 -5.62 2.67 -9.28
CA ASP A 93 -5.66 1.25 -9.61
C ASP A 93 -4.71 0.39 -8.75
N ARG A 94 -3.67 1.02 -8.17
CA ARG A 94 -2.70 0.40 -7.25
C ARG A 94 -3.12 0.43 -5.79
N VAL A 95 -4.17 1.18 -5.46
CA VAL A 95 -4.62 1.47 -4.09
C VAL A 95 -5.89 0.70 -3.77
N PHE A 96 -6.85 0.71 -4.69
CA PHE A 96 -8.10 -0.02 -4.53
C PHE A 96 -8.03 -1.40 -5.17
N GLU A 97 -8.77 -2.34 -4.58
CA GLU A 97 -9.04 -3.62 -5.21
C GLU A 97 -10.37 -3.56 -5.96
N TYR A 98 -10.34 -4.01 -7.21
CA TYR A 98 -11.46 -3.92 -8.15
C TYR A 98 -11.98 -5.31 -8.48
N HIS A 99 -13.30 -5.43 -8.50
CA HIS A 99 -13.97 -6.69 -8.80
C HIS A 99 -14.99 -6.49 -9.92
N VAL A 100 -15.05 -7.47 -10.81
CA VAL A 100 -15.99 -7.46 -11.93
C VAL A 100 -17.44 -7.50 -11.44
N THR A 101 -17.71 -8.14 -10.29
CA THR A 101 -19.05 -8.27 -9.72
C THR A 101 -19.04 -8.05 -8.20
N GLU A 102 -20.21 -7.69 -7.65
CA GLU A 102 -20.45 -7.64 -6.21
C GLU A 102 -20.14 -8.98 -5.54
N ASP A 103 -20.59 -10.09 -6.11
CA ASP A 103 -20.33 -11.43 -5.55
C ASP A 103 -18.84 -11.75 -5.47
N HIS A 104 -18.03 -11.32 -6.45
CA HIS A 104 -16.59 -11.51 -6.42
C HIS A 104 -15.93 -10.67 -5.33
N ALA A 105 -16.35 -9.41 -5.16
CA ALA A 105 -15.89 -8.55 -4.05
C ALA A 105 -16.27 -9.13 -2.69
N PHE A 106 -17.50 -9.60 -2.56
CA PHE A 106 -18.04 -10.19 -1.34
C PHE A 106 -17.29 -11.47 -0.94
N LYS A 107 -17.06 -12.36 -1.90
CA LYS A 107 -16.26 -13.57 -1.67
C LYS A 107 -14.86 -13.22 -1.18
N LYS A 108 -14.22 -12.21 -1.77
CA LYS A 108 -12.88 -11.75 -1.37
C LYS A 108 -12.85 -11.18 0.04
N ILE A 109 -13.84 -10.36 0.41
CA ILE A 109 -13.98 -9.90 1.81
C ILE A 109 -14.15 -11.07 2.77
N LYS A 110 -14.97 -12.07 2.40
CA LYS A 110 -15.18 -13.26 3.24
C LYS A 110 -13.92 -14.12 3.37
N GLU A 111 -13.16 -14.29 2.30
CA GLU A 111 -11.84 -14.95 2.32
C GLU A 111 -10.86 -14.20 3.25
N GLU A 112 -10.84 -12.86 3.21
CA GLU A 112 -10.01 -12.01 4.08
C GLU A 112 -10.45 -12.02 5.55
N THR A 113 -11.74 -12.29 5.82
CA THR A 113 -12.32 -12.21 7.17
C THR A 113 -12.44 -13.58 7.86
N HIS A 114 -12.70 -14.68 7.12
CA HIS A 114 -12.80 -16.05 7.66
C HIS A 114 -11.43 -16.73 7.82
N SER A 115 -10.40 -16.16 7.18
CA SER A 115 -9.03 -16.49 7.48
C SER A 115 -8.66 -15.83 8.81
N GLY A 116 -8.85 -16.56 9.92
CA GLY A 116 -8.16 -16.29 11.20
C GLY A 116 -6.63 -16.48 11.11
N SER A 117 -6.06 -16.13 9.96
CA SER A 117 -4.65 -16.25 9.58
C SER A 117 -4.28 -14.98 8.79
N PRO A 118 -3.23 -14.24 9.20
CA PRO A 118 -2.91 -12.93 8.66
C PRO A 118 -2.30 -13.02 7.26
N SER A 119 -3.15 -13.04 6.22
CA SER A 119 -2.79 -12.81 4.83
C SER A 119 -4.08 -12.46 4.10
N GLU A 120 -4.34 -11.25 3.62
CA GLU A 120 -3.50 -10.39 2.81
C GLU A 120 -3.80 -8.93 3.15
N LYS A 121 -2.91 -8.28 3.87
CA LYS A 121 -2.91 -6.82 3.93
C LYS A 121 -2.44 -6.32 2.53
N PRO A 122 -2.88 -5.14 2.02
CA PRO A 122 -2.46 -4.62 0.71
C PRO A 122 -0.94 -4.77 0.59
N PHE A 123 -0.42 -5.30 -0.52
CA PHE A 123 0.96 -5.82 -0.69
C PHE A 123 2.03 -5.22 0.25
N ARG A 124 2.04 -3.89 0.39
CA ARG A 124 2.78 -3.06 1.37
C ARG A 124 2.70 -3.44 2.86
N ARG A 125 1.82 -4.36 3.25
CA ARG A 125 1.50 -4.69 4.64
C ARG A 125 1.54 -6.20 4.92
N ARG A 126 1.76 -7.07 3.91
CA ARG A 126 1.91 -8.52 4.12
C ARG A 126 3.05 -8.84 5.09
N PHE A 127 4.12 -8.05 5.04
CA PHE A 127 5.31 -8.29 5.83
C PHE A 127 5.41 -7.30 6.98
N THR A 128 5.53 -7.84 8.19
CA THR A 128 5.82 -7.07 9.39
C THR A 128 7.15 -6.33 9.20
N ARG A 129 7.14 -5.02 9.50
CA ARG A 129 8.35 -4.21 9.54
C ARG A 129 8.94 -4.24 10.94
N ILE A 130 10.21 -4.58 11.03
CA ILE A 130 10.99 -4.48 12.26
C ILE A 130 11.83 -3.19 12.23
N PRO A 131 11.99 -2.49 13.36
CA PRO A 131 13.05 -1.49 13.46
C PRO A 131 14.39 -2.19 13.32
N LEU A 132 15.26 -1.66 12.46
CA LEU A 132 16.58 -2.23 12.25
C LEU A 132 17.55 -1.08 11.99
N ASN A 133 18.54 -0.93 12.88
CA ASN A 133 19.53 0.13 12.81
C ASN A 133 20.86 -0.44 12.29
N THR A 134 20.96 -0.60 10.97
CA THR A 134 22.15 -1.15 10.30
C THR A 134 22.44 -0.38 9.00
N VAL A 135 23.52 -0.74 8.31
CA VAL A 135 23.99 -0.06 7.10
C VAL A 135 23.43 -0.72 5.84
N ILE A 136 23.23 0.10 4.82
CA ILE A 136 23.00 -0.34 3.45
C ILE A 136 23.92 0.45 2.52
N GLU A 137 24.41 -0.19 1.47
CA GLU A 137 25.12 0.46 0.38
C GLU A 137 24.31 0.29 -0.91
N TYR A 138 24.19 1.30 -1.75
CA TYR A 138 23.39 1.20 -2.98
C TYR A 138 23.99 2.03 -4.11
N ARG A 139 23.77 1.58 -5.35
CA ARG A 139 24.14 2.31 -6.57
C ARG A 139 23.09 2.10 -7.65
N GLN A 140 23.09 2.97 -8.66
CA GLN A 140 22.19 2.79 -9.81
C GLN A 140 22.57 1.53 -10.59
N LYS A 141 21.59 0.64 -10.83
CA LYS A 141 21.82 -0.69 -11.41
C LYS A 141 22.40 -0.63 -12.82
N PHE A 142 21.91 0.30 -13.64
CA PHE A 142 22.25 0.43 -15.06
C PHE A 142 23.33 1.48 -15.35
N SER A 143 24.15 1.82 -14.35
CA SER A 143 25.25 2.78 -14.50
C SER A 143 26.59 2.11 -14.22
N ASP A 144 27.42 2.01 -15.26
CA ASP A 144 28.71 1.30 -15.23
C ASP A 144 29.78 2.02 -14.39
N GLN A 145 29.56 3.29 -14.05
CA GLN A 145 30.50 4.12 -13.26
C GLN A 145 29.94 4.55 -11.90
N ALA A 146 28.78 4.03 -11.48
CA ALA A 146 28.17 4.46 -10.23
C ALA A 146 28.92 3.87 -9.01
N GLU A 147 29.51 4.74 -8.20
CA GLU A 147 30.00 4.41 -6.86
C GLU A 147 28.84 4.01 -5.95
N PHE A 148 29.13 3.17 -4.96
CA PHE A 148 28.16 2.83 -3.91
C PHE A 148 28.04 4.00 -2.93
N TYR A 149 26.79 4.43 -2.70
CA TYR A 149 26.43 5.36 -1.64
C TYR A 149 26.06 4.59 -0.39
N SER A 150 26.37 5.12 0.78
CA SER A 150 25.97 4.53 2.06
C SER A 150 24.69 5.18 2.60
N GLY A 151 23.88 4.39 3.26
CA GLY A 151 22.68 4.81 3.99
C GLY A 151 22.49 3.99 5.26
N LYS A 152 21.55 4.46 6.08
CA LYS A 152 21.16 3.81 7.32
C LYS A 152 19.77 3.21 7.17
N ILE A 153 19.64 1.92 7.38
CA ILE A 153 18.33 1.28 7.47
C ILE A 153 17.68 1.77 8.76
N ILE A 154 16.41 2.13 8.67
CA ILE A 154 15.56 2.49 9.81
C ILE A 154 14.63 1.33 10.15
N ASN A 155 14.09 0.68 9.13
CA ASN A 155 13.27 -0.51 9.27
C ASN A 155 13.40 -1.43 8.05
N LEU A 156 13.14 -2.71 8.29
CA LEU A 156 13.22 -3.80 7.31
C LEU A 156 11.93 -4.62 7.38
N SER A 157 11.48 -5.08 6.21
CA SER A 157 10.49 -6.15 6.04
C SER A 157 11.04 -7.19 5.08
N ALA A 158 10.33 -8.29 4.86
CA ALA A 158 10.75 -9.29 3.89
C ALA A 158 10.77 -8.79 2.43
N ASP A 159 10.12 -7.65 2.15
CA ASP A 159 9.88 -7.13 0.79
C ASP A 159 10.56 -5.78 0.55
N GLY A 160 11.28 -5.26 1.54
CA GLY A 160 11.97 -3.98 1.38
C GLY A 160 12.41 -3.33 2.66
N VAL A 161 13.12 -2.21 2.50
CA VAL A 161 13.71 -1.41 3.57
C VAL A 161 13.30 0.06 3.46
N PHE A 162 13.29 0.76 4.58
CA PHE A 162 13.35 2.22 4.58
C PHE A 162 14.75 2.67 4.97
N VAL A 163 15.33 3.55 4.16
CA VAL A 163 16.72 3.99 4.26
C VAL A 163 16.75 5.50 4.46
N ALA A 164 17.39 5.95 5.53
CA ALA A 164 17.80 7.34 5.69
C ALA A 164 19.17 7.53 5.02
N ALA A 165 19.28 8.47 4.09
CA ALA A 165 20.53 8.71 3.38
C ALA A 165 20.60 10.12 2.76
N GLN A 166 21.82 10.61 2.56
CA GLN A 166 22.05 11.90 1.91
C GLN A 166 21.83 11.83 0.40
N LYS A 167 22.21 10.72 -0.25
CA LYS A 167 22.01 10.52 -1.69
C LYS A 167 20.68 9.80 -1.93
N LEU A 168 19.71 10.52 -2.47
CA LEU A 168 18.43 9.94 -2.90
C LEU A 168 18.41 9.71 -4.42
N PHE A 169 17.60 8.73 -4.82
CA PHE A 169 17.28 8.41 -6.21
C PHE A 169 15.78 8.65 -6.46
N SER A 170 15.37 8.76 -7.72
CA SER A 170 13.99 9.11 -8.08
C SER A 170 13.06 7.90 -7.94
N ILE A 171 11.77 8.16 -7.66
CA ILE A 171 10.76 7.09 -7.63
C ILE A 171 10.76 6.35 -8.98
N GLY A 172 10.87 5.03 -8.91
CA GLY A 172 10.95 4.15 -10.07
C GLY A 172 12.38 3.72 -10.44
N ASP A 173 13.41 4.41 -9.92
CA ASP A 173 14.81 4.05 -10.19
C ASP A 173 15.14 2.66 -9.66
N SER A 174 15.93 1.93 -10.44
CA SER A 174 16.43 0.61 -10.11
C SER A 174 17.86 0.69 -9.58
N LEU A 175 18.07 0.15 -8.40
CA LEU A 175 19.34 0.16 -7.68
C LEU A 175 19.81 -1.27 -7.39
N THR A 176 21.12 -1.46 -7.35
CA THR A 176 21.74 -2.64 -6.74
C THR A 176 22.17 -2.25 -5.33
N SER A 177 21.71 -3.02 -4.33
CA SER A 177 21.84 -2.68 -2.91
C SER A 177 22.48 -3.81 -2.11
N ARG A 178 23.43 -3.48 -1.24
CA ARG A 178 24.05 -4.37 -0.26
C ARG A 178 23.49 -4.09 1.12
N VAL A 179 22.66 -4.99 1.62
CA VAL A 179 21.97 -4.87 2.91
C VAL A 179 22.76 -5.65 3.96
N HIS A 180 23.19 -4.97 5.03
CA HIS A 180 24.01 -5.58 6.08
C HIS A 180 23.13 -6.16 7.20
N LEU A 181 22.80 -7.46 7.10
CA LEU A 181 21.95 -8.21 8.04
C LEU A 181 22.81 -9.08 8.95
N LEU A 182 23.44 -8.48 9.96
CA LEU A 182 24.37 -9.13 10.88
C LEU A 182 23.65 -9.78 12.08
N PRO A 183 24.23 -10.83 12.72
CA PRO A 183 25.46 -11.53 12.31
C PRO A 183 25.26 -12.51 11.14
N GLU A 184 24.07 -13.08 11.01
CA GLU A 184 23.62 -13.90 9.88
C GLU A 184 22.33 -13.30 9.32
N PRO A 185 22.09 -13.27 7.99
CA PRO A 185 22.85 -13.90 6.91
C PRO A 185 24.13 -13.17 6.46
N GLY A 186 24.49 -12.05 7.09
CA GLY A 186 25.62 -11.22 6.69
C GLY A 186 25.22 -10.14 5.69
N VAL A 187 26.07 -9.86 4.71
CA VAL A 187 25.76 -8.90 3.64
C VAL A 187 25.04 -9.64 2.51
N ILE A 188 23.85 -9.17 2.14
CA ILE A 188 23.10 -9.66 0.98
C ILE A 188 23.09 -8.58 -0.10
N GLU A 189 23.37 -8.96 -1.35
CA GLU A 189 23.23 -8.08 -2.50
C GLU A 189 21.88 -8.38 -3.16
N VAL A 190 21.06 -7.34 -3.31
CA VAL A 190 19.69 -7.44 -3.81
C VAL A 190 19.40 -6.28 -4.76
N ASP A 191 18.56 -6.54 -5.76
CA ASP A 191 18.04 -5.49 -6.61
C ASP A 191 16.83 -4.84 -5.96
N THR A 192 16.78 -3.51 -6.03
CA THR A 192 15.80 -2.71 -5.31
C THR A 192 15.25 -1.58 -6.16
N LYS A 193 13.98 -1.24 -5.97
CA LYS A 193 13.31 -0.15 -6.67
C LYS A 193 12.91 0.93 -5.69
N VAL A 194 13.16 2.18 -6.04
CA VAL A 194 12.69 3.32 -5.23
C VAL A 194 11.17 3.42 -5.38
N VAL A 195 10.45 3.24 -4.28
CA VAL A 195 8.96 3.28 -4.26
C VAL A 195 8.40 4.42 -3.43
N TRP A 196 9.25 5.09 -2.65
CA TRP A 196 8.89 6.22 -1.81
C TRP A 196 10.11 7.09 -1.54
N ILE A 197 9.94 8.41 -1.48
CA ILE A 197 10.92 9.39 -1.03
C ILE A 197 10.27 10.23 0.06
N THR A 198 11.02 10.51 1.13
CA THR A 198 10.69 11.58 2.08
C THR A 198 11.76 12.67 1.97
N ASP A 199 11.31 13.91 1.87
CA ASP A 199 12.16 15.09 1.79
C ASP A 199 12.13 15.85 3.12
N GLN A 200 13.26 16.49 3.47
CA GLN A 200 13.43 17.29 4.68
C GLN A 200 12.40 18.43 4.78
N GLU A 201 11.87 18.92 3.66
CA GLU A 201 10.84 19.96 3.65
C GLU A 201 9.48 19.50 4.23
N ILE A 202 9.21 18.19 4.22
CA ILE A 202 7.92 17.63 4.67
C ILE A 202 8.02 17.13 6.13
N GLN A 203 9.21 16.69 6.57
CA GLN A 203 9.49 16.25 7.93
C GLN A 203 10.88 16.74 8.38
N PRO A 204 10.99 17.96 8.97
CA PRO A 204 12.27 18.59 9.30
C PRO A 204 13.12 17.82 10.31
N ASP A 205 12.47 17.03 11.17
CA ASP A 205 13.12 16.30 12.27
C ASP A 205 13.63 14.90 11.85
N ASP A 206 13.26 14.42 10.66
CA ASP A 206 13.67 13.11 10.14
C ASP A 206 14.65 13.29 8.96
N PHE A 207 15.77 12.57 8.98
CA PHE A 207 16.73 12.57 7.87
C PHE A 207 16.04 12.19 6.55
N PRO A 208 16.41 12.79 5.40
CA PRO A 208 15.84 12.46 4.11
C PRO A 208 16.05 10.97 3.84
N GLY A 209 15.09 10.36 3.16
CA GLY A 209 15.08 8.92 3.05
C GLY A 209 14.25 8.40 1.90
N MET A 210 14.41 7.12 1.64
CA MET A 210 13.73 6.42 0.56
C MET A 210 13.28 5.03 1.00
N GLY A 211 12.08 4.67 0.55
CA GLY A 211 11.60 3.30 0.58
C GLY A 211 12.14 2.55 -0.63
N LEU A 212 12.85 1.46 -0.36
CA LEU A 212 13.35 0.54 -1.37
C LEU A 212 12.58 -0.78 -1.29
N GLU A 213 11.92 -1.14 -2.38
CA GLU A 213 11.24 -2.43 -2.56
C GLU A 213 12.21 -3.43 -3.18
N PHE A 214 12.30 -4.64 -2.63
CA PHE A 214 13.11 -5.71 -3.20
C PHE A 214 12.42 -6.31 -4.42
N TYR A 215 13.16 -6.62 -5.48
CA TYR A 215 12.61 -7.31 -6.65
C TYR A 215 13.64 -8.27 -7.25
N ASP A 216 13.17 -9.20 -8.09
CA ASP A 216 13.98 -10.25 -8.72
C ASP A 216 14.83 -11.07 -7.72
N LEU A 217 14.33 -11.25 -6.49
CA LEU A 217 14.99 -12.07 -5.47
C LEU A 217 14.90 -13.56 -5.80
N ASP A 218 16.01 -14.27 -5.67
CA ASP A 218 15.98 -15.73 -5.67
C ASP A 218 15.36 -16.27 -4.37
N ALA A 219 14.75 -17.47 -4.44
CA ALA A 219 14.02 -18.06 -3.33
C ALA A 219 14.86 -18.23 -2.05
N LYS A 220 16.17 -18.51 -2.19
CA LYS A 220 17.07 -18.72 -1.05
C LYS A 220 17.40 -17.40 -0.36
N THR A 221 17.60 -16.33 -1.13
CA THR A 221 17.80 -14.98 -0.59
C THR A 221 16.53 -14.48 0.09
N GLN A 222 15.37 -14.67 -0.53
CA GLN A 222 14.09 -14.31 0.08
C GLN A 222 13.83 -15.05 1.40
N GLU A 223 14.08 -16.36 1.45
CA GLU A 223 13.96 -17.16 2.68
C GLU A 223 14.86 -16.63 3.80
N LYS A 224 16.12 -16.28 3.50
CA LYS A 224 17.05 -15.69 4.48
C LYS A 224 16.54 -14.37 5.06
N ILE A 225 15.98 -13.49 4.22
CA ILE A 225 15.43 -12.20 4.68
C ILE A 225 14.21 -12.44 5.57
N VAL A 226 13.30 -13.34 5.16
CA VAL A 226 12.11 -13.70 5.95
C VAL A 226 12.52 -14.22 7.33
N LEU A 227 13.41 -15.21 7.38
CA LEU A 227 13.90 -15.78 8.64
C LEU A 227 14.61 -14.74 9.52
N PHE A 228 15.38 -13.83 8.91
CA PHE A 228 16.01 -12.73 9.64
C PHE A 228 14.95 -11.83 10.30
N VAL A 229 13.92 -11.44 9.54
CA VAL A 229 12.84 -10.58 10.06
C VAL A 229 12.08 -11.27 11.17
N GLU A 230 11.68 -12.54 10.98
CA GLU A 230 10.94 -13.32 11.98
C GLU A 230 11.68 -13.47 13.32
N ARG A 231 13.01 -13.71 13.27
CA ARG A 231 13.86 -13.77 14.46
C ARG A 231 13.89 -12.46 15.25
N HIS A 232 13.82 -11.31 14.57
CA HIS A 232 13.88 -10.00 15.21
C HIS A 232 12.51 -9.51 15.72
N ILE A 233 11.41 -10.05 15.18
CA ILE A 233 10.06 -9.82 15.74
C ILE A 233 9.97 -10.38 17.16
N THR A 234 10.47 -11.60 17.38
CA THR A 234 10.35 -12.31 18.67
C THR A 234 11.15 -11.68 19.81
N HIS A 235 12.16 -10.87 19.51
CA HIS A 235 13.02 -10.20 20.51
C HIS A 235 12.59 -8.75 20.81
N SER A 236 11.53 -8.25 20.16
CA SER A 236 11.03 -6.88 20.32
C SER A 236 9.76 -6.80 21.18
N ALA A 237 9.35 -7.90 21.81
CA ALA A 237 8.16 -8.03 22.66
C ALA A 237 8.53 -8.17 24.15
#